data_AF-A0A5S6R1D6-F1
#
_entry.id   AF-A0A5S6R1D6-F1
#
_cell.length_a   1.000
_cell.length_b   1.000
_cell.length_c   1.000
_cell.angle_alpha   90.00
_cell.angle_beta   90.00
_cell.angle_gamma   90.00
#
_symmetry.space_group_name_H-M   'P 1'
#
loop_
_entity.id
_entity.type
_entity.pdbx_description
1 polymer ?
#
loop_
_entity_poly.entity_id
_entity_poly.type
_entity_poly.pdbx_seq_one_letter_code
_entity_poly.pdbx_strand_id
1 'polypeptide(L)'
;MASSALSKINRKLAERTAARRKQPRPPSARVTESPPDLHRQILHEVFVACQHYGFVKRSDITHFFPDVKGPRFAQVMNQVNEELRDVYGCELFEDDKQRGTFYLISILPVDPLDGNSSLDHFALGVCYAVLSVIFMANPESLRLSETAICKLLAALGLCDSESTNCLLMDIDLKTLLSGRFVREGWLRREAITNSNPVAYEYFWGARANRAIDKHEMLTFVSSVYGLREGALAWPEHITSITRDEVQLPDN
;
A
#
# COMPACT_ATOMS: atom_id res chain seq x y z
N MET A 1 1.61 0.79 -25.13
CA MET A 1 2.78 1.47 -24.55
C MET A 1 2.84 1.39 -23.01
N ALA A 2 1.75 0.98 -22.32
CA ALA A 2 1.69 0.58 -20.89
C ALA A 2 2.79 -0.37 -20.37
N SER A 3 3.47 -1.10 -21.27
CA SER A 3 4.58 -2.01 -20.94
C SER A 3 5.82 -1.29 -20.38
N SER A 4 6.08 -0.03 -20.74
CA SER A 4 7.30 0.69 -20.31
C SER A 4 7.23 1.14 -18.84
N ALA A 5 6.08 1.65 -18.38
CA ALA A 5 5.89 2.11 -17.01
C ALA A 5 5.84 0.92 -16.03
N LEU A 6 4.99 -0.08 -16.33
CA LEU A 6 4.94 -1.31 -15.54
C LEU A 6 6.24 -2.10 -15.60
N SER A 7 7.02 -2.07 -16.70
CA SER A 7 8.34 -2.70 -16.73
C SER A 7 9.37 -1.94 -15.92
N LYS A 8 9.32 -0.60 -15.84
CA LYS A 8 10.18 0.18 -14.92
C LYS A 8 9.84 -0.10 -13.46
N ILE A 9 8.54 -0.16 -13.12
CA ILE A 9 8.05 -0.56 -11.79
C ILE A 9 8.49 -1.99 -11.49
N ASN A 10 8.15 -2.95 -12.35
CA ASN A 10 8.52 -4.36 -12.20
C ASN A 10 10.03 -4.55 -12.20
N ARG A 11 10.83 -3.73 -12.90
CA ARG A 11 12.29 -3.78 -12.89
C ARG A 11 12.84 -3.26 -11.56
N LYS A 12 12.38 -2.12 -11.05
CA LYS A 12 12.78 -1.64 -9.71
C LYS A 12 12.35 -2.62 -8.62
N LEU A 13 11.17 -3.22 -8.77
CA LEU A 13 10.63 -4.21 -7.85
C LEU A 13 11.38 -5.56 -7.96
N ALA A 14 11.79 -5.94 -9.17
CA ALA A 14 12.69 -7.06 -9.45
C ALA A 14 14.11 -6.79 -8.91
N GLU A 15 14.61 -5.56 -8.97
CA GLU A 15 15.90 -5.14 -8.40
C GLU A 15 15.85 -5.18 -6.87
N ARG A 16 14.74 -4.73 -6.24
CA ARG A 16 14.50 -4.85 -4.78
C ARG A 16 14.37 -6.32 -4.34
N THR A 17 13.66 -7.16 -5.09
CA THR A 17 13.53 -8.60 -4.79
C THR A 17 14.81 -9.38 -5.11
N ALA A 18 15.57 -9.01 -6.13
CA ALA A 18 16.88 -9.60 -6.45
C ALA A 18 17.96 -9.18 -5.45
N ALA A 19 17.91 -7.95 -4.93
CA ALA A 19 18.76 -7.51 -3.81
C ALA A 19 18.48 -8.35 -2.55
N ARG A 20 17.21 -8.70 -2.30
CA ARG A 20 16.80 -9.64 -1.24
C ARG A 20 17.27 -11.09 -1.50
N ARG A 21 17.39 -11.50 -2.77
CA ARG A 21 17.79 -12.86 -3.21
C ARG A 21 19.32 -13.06 -3.26
N LYS A 22 20.10 -11.97 -3.30
CA LYS A 22 21.59 -11.98 -3.32
C LYS A 22 22.23 -12.06 -1.93
N GLN A 23 21.46 -12.03 -0.85
CA GLN A 23 22.00 -12.41 0.46
C GLN A 23 22.25 -13.94 0.48
N PRO A 24 23.46 -14.40 0.82
CA PRO A 24 23.77 -15.82 0.75
C PRO A 24 22.95 -16.58 1.81
N ARG A 25 22.28 -17.65 1.36
CA ARG A 25 21.66 -18.64 2.25
C ARG A 25 22.80 -19.39 2.94
N PRO A 26 22.93 -19.36 4.29
CA PRO A 26 24.00 -20.10 4.93
C PRO A 26 23.72 -21.61 4.84
N PRO A 27 24.77 -22.45 4.87
CA PRO A 27 24.63 -23.90 4.69
C PRO A 27 23.92 -24.54 5.89
N SER A 28 23.18 -25.59 5.60
CA SER A 28 22.60 -26.48 6.62
C SER A 28 23.71 -27.07 7.50
N ALA A 29 23.87 -26.54 8.70
CA ALA A 29 24.56 -27.19 9.80
C ALA A 29 24.07 -26.58 11.13
N ARG A 30 23.73 -27.46 12.07
CA ARG A 30 23.34 -27.14 13.45
C ARG A 30 24.37 -26.19 14.08
N VAL A 31 23.93 -25.09 14.71
CA VAL A 31 24.53 -24.41 15.88
C VAL A 31 23.68 -23.16 16.21
N THR A 32 23.45 -22.97 17.52
CA THR A 32 22.94 -21.78 18.22
C THR A 32 23.47 -20.45 17.65
N GLU A 33 22.62 -19.46 17.31
CA GLU A 33 22.96 -18.01 17.25
C GLU A 33 21.74 -17.11 16.86
N SER A 34 21.77 -15.85 17.32
CA SER A 34 20.73 -14.79 17.38
C SER A 34 19.86 -14.54 16.12
N PRO A 35 18.56 -14.15 16.25
CA PRO A 35 17.59 -14.22 15.14
C PRO A 35 17.69 -13.03 14.15
N PRO A 36 17.78 -13.29 12.82
CA PRO A 36 17.73 -12.28 11.75
C PRO A 36 16.40 -11.53 11.54
N ASP A 37 15.39 -11.64 12.41
CA ASP A 37 14.01 -11.17 12.14
C ASP A 37 13.46 -10.16 13.17
N LEU A 38 14.30 -9.59 14.04
CA LEU A 38 13.84 -8.65 15.09
C LEU A 38 13.09 -7.43 14.54
N HIS A 39 13.60 -6.84 13.45
CA HIS A 39 12.99 -5.68 12.79
C HIS A 39 11.58 -5.98 12.25
N ARG A 40 11.43 -7.09 11.51
CA ARG A 40 10.13 -7.51 10.97
C ARG A 40 9.14 -7.88 12.06
N GLN A 41 9.62 -8.50 13.13
CA GLN A 41 8.78 -8.87 14.25
C GLN A 41 8.26 -7.64 15.00
N ILE A 42 9.11 -6.61 15.17
CA ILE A 42 8.69 -5.32 15.74
C ILE A 42 7.70 -4.62 14.82
N LEU A 43 7.98 -4.58 13.51
CA LEU A 43 7.06 -4.00 12.54
C LEU A 43 5.69 -4.68 12.59
N HIS A 44 5.64 -6.02 12.60
CA HIS A 44 4.40 -6.78 12.70
C HIS A 44 3.65 -6.48 14.00
N GLU A 45 4.32 -6.54 15.15
CA GLU A 45 3.69 -6.26 16.46
C GLU A 45 3.16 -4.83 16.56
N VAL A 46 3.96 -3.85 16.14
CA VAL A 46 3.54 -2.43 16.13
C VAL A 46 2.35 -2.23 15.22
N PHE A 47 2.37 -2.85 14.03
CA PHE A 47 1.30 -2.75 13.07
C PHE A 47 0.00 -3.39 13.59
N VAL A 48 0.07 -4.60 14.12
CA VAL A 48 -1.09 -5.31 14.72
C VAL A 48 -1.63 -4.59 15.96
N ALA A 49 -0.76 -4.11 16.84
CA ALA A 49 -1.18 -3.38 18.03
C ALA A 49 -1.90 -2.08 17.68
N CYS A 50 -1.37 -1.31 16.73
CA CYS A 50 -2.03 -0.11 16.23
C CYS A 50 -3.38 -0.42 15.56
N GLN A 51 -3.54 -1.58 14.93
CA GLN A 51 -4.81 -1.99 14.33
C GLN A 51 -5.87 -2.38 15.36
N HIS A 52 -5.48 -3.18 16.35
CA HIS A 52 -6.42 -3.74 17.31
C HIS A 52 -6.77 -2.74 18.41
N TYR A 53 -5.83 -1.88 18.80
CA TYR A 53 -5.99 -0.96 19.94
C TYR A 53 -5.95 0.52 19.54
N GLY A 54 -5.68 0.85 18.28
CA GLY A 54 -5.57 2.22 17.76
C GLY A 54 -4.24 2.91 18.06
N PHE A 55 -3.43 2.36 18.97
CA PHE A 55 -2.12 2.88 19.33
C PHE A 55 -1.23 1.77 19.90
N VAL A 56 0.08 2.01 19.95
CA VAL A 56 1.05 1.17 20.65
C VAL A 56 1.88 2.03 21.58
N LYS A 57 2.12 1.58 22.82
CA LYS A 57 3.00 2.32 23.74
C LYS A 57 4.44 1.85 23.62
N ARG A 58 5.37 2.78 23.83
CA ARG A 58 6.80 2.52 23.97
C ARG A 58 7.07 1.47 25.05
N SER A 59 6.34 1.53 26.16
CA SER A 59 6.43 0.52 27.24
C SER A 59 6.19 -0.88 26.70
N ASP A 60 5.19 -1.03 25.84
CA ASP A 60 4.75 -2.32 25.32
C ASP A 60 5.79 -2.85 24.33
N ILE A 61 6.27 -2.00 23.41
CA ILE A 61 7.36 -2.36 22.49
C ILE A 61 8.62 -2.77 23.27
N THR A 62 9.02 -2.00 24.28
CA THR A 62 10.22 -2.33 25.09
C THR A 62 10.03 -3.52 26.04
N HIS A 63 8.78 -3.91 26.31
CA HIS A 63 8.44 -5.11 27.08
C HIS A 63 8.56 -6.35 26.18
N PHE A 64 8.00 -6.31 24.97
CA PHE A 64 8.11 -7.40 24.00
C PHE A 64 9.52 -7.54 23.41
N PHE A 65 10.25 -6.43 23.30
CA PHE A 65 11.60 -6.38 22.72
C PHE A 65 12.59 -5.69 23.68
N PRO A 66 13.06 -6.39 24.73
CA PRO A 66 13.93 -5.82 25.75
C PRO A 66 15.26 -5.28 25.22
N ASP A 67 15.73 -5.83 24.09
CA ASP A 67 16.98 -5.48 23.41
C ASP A 67 16.90 -4.14 22.66
N VAL A 68 15.69 -3.59 22.49
CA VAL A 68 15.42 -2.35 21.77
C VAL A 68 15.14 -1.23 22.78
N LYS A 69 16.21 -0.75 23.43
CA LYS A 69 16.17 0.33 24.44
C LYS A 69 17.15 1.46 24.14
N GLY A 70 16.91 2.62 24.74
CA GLY A 70 17.78 3.79 24.62
C GLY A 70 17.95 4.28 23.17
N PRO A 71 19.16 4.58 22.69
CA PRO A 71 19.39 5.11 21.34
C PRO A 71 19.07 4.09 20.24
N ARG A 72 19.12 2.79 20.53
CA ARG A 72 18.76 1.72 19.59
C ARG A 72 17.27 1.71 19.27
N PHE A 73 16.44 2.18 20.21
CA PHE A 73 14.99 2.30 19.99
C PHE A 73 14.69 3.29 18.85
N ALA A 74 15.29 4.48 18.87
CA ALA A 74 15.06 5.48 17.82
C ALA A 74 15.50 4.97 16.43
N GLN A 75 16.63 4.25 16.36
CA GLN A 75 17.12 3.68 15.11
C GLN A 75 16.16 2.62 14.55
N VAL A 76 15.70 1.69 15.39
CA VAL A 76 14.77 0.63 14.97
C VAL A 76 13.41 1.21 14.61
N MET A 77 12.88 2.15 15.41
CA MET A 77 11.60 2.79 15.11
C MET A 77 11.66 3.62 13.83
N ASN A 78 12.79 4.26 13.51
CA ASN A 78 12.95 4.93 12.22
C ASN A 78 12.92 3.93 11.06
N GLN A 79 13.57 2.78 11.17
CA GLN A 79 13.50 1.73 10.14
C GLN A 79 12.09 1.17 10.00
N VAL A 80 11.38 0.97 11.11
CA VAL A 80 9.98 0.54 11.11
C VAL A 80 9.11 1.60 10.45
N ASN A 81 9.33 2.88 10.77
CA ASN A 81 8.58 3.99 10.17
C ASN A 81 8.86 4.16 8.67
N GLU A 82 10.11 3.96 8.23
CA GLU A 82 10.48 3.93 6.83
C GLU A 82 9.78 2.78 6.09
N GLU A 83 9.74 1.57 6.65
CA GLU A 83 9.04 0.44 6.02
C GLU A 83 7.52 0.60 6.06
N LEU A 84 6.96 1.15 7.15
CA LEU A 84 5.55 1.58 7.23
C LEU A 84 5.23 2.59 6.13
N ARG A 85 6.12 3.55 5.88
CA ARG A 85 5.92 4.56 4.84
C ARG A 85 6.01 3.95 3.45
N ASP A 86 7.08 3.20 3.19
CA ASP A 86 7.43 2.70 1.86
C ASP A 86 6.57 1.54 1.38
N VAL A 87 6.13 0.66 2.29
CA VAL A 87 5.37 -0.55 1.98
C VAL A 87 3.90 -0.34 2.30
N TYR A 88 3.62 0.24 3.46
CA TYR A 88 2.29 0.24 4.04
C TYR A 88 1.51 1.54 3.82
N GLY A 89 2.17 2.59 3.32
CA GLY A 89 1.53 3.88 3.12
C GLY A 89 1.02 4.48 4.44
N CYS A 90 1.70 4.17 5.55
CA CYS A 90 1.39 4.69 6.88
C CYS A 90 2.67 5.16 7.58
N GLU A 91 2.55 6.00 8.60
CA GLU A 91 3.65 6.39 9.45
C GLU A 91 3.26 6.36 10.92
N LEU A 92 4.25 6.10 11.77
CA LEU A 92 4.09 6.21 13.22
C LEU A 92 4.24 7.66 13.63
N PHE A 93 3.21 8.16 14.29
CA PHE A 93 3.17 9.47 14.90
C PHE A 93 3.18 9.33 16.42
N GLU A 94 4.09 10.02 17.10
CA GLU A 94 4.13 10.10 18.55
C GLU A 94 3.40 11.38 19.01
N ASP A 95 2.41 11.26 19.89
CA ASP A 95 1.70 12.43 20.44
C ASP A 95 2.57 13.15 21.49
N ASP A 96 2.82 14.44 21.28
CA ASP A 96 3.55 15.31 22.20
C ASP A 96 2.92 15.37 23.61
N LYS A 97 1.59 15.21 23.72
CA LYS A 97 0.87 15.23 24.99
C LYS A 97 0.92 13.90 25.73
N GLN A 98 1.07 12.79 25.00
CA GLN A 98 1.20 11.44 25.54
C GLN A 98 2.51 10.80 25.10
N ARG A 99 3.62 11.34 25.61
CA ARG A 99 4.97 10.83 25.33
C ARG A 99 5.04 9.32 25.49
N GLY A 100 5.55 8.66 24.45
CA GLY A 100 5.65 7.21 24.38
C GLY A 100 4.37 6.50 23.92
N THR A 101 3.38 7.20 23.38
CA THR A 101 2.25 6.58 22.67
C THR A 101 2.37 6.86 21.17
N PHE A 102 2.43 5.80 20.37
CA PHE A 102 2.53 5.87 18.92
C PHE A 102 1.20 5.51 18.27
N TYR A 103 0.80 6.30 17.29
CA TYR A 103 -0.38 6.11 16.46
C TYR A 103 0.06 5.81 15.04
N LEU A 104 -0.66 4.92 14.36
CA LEU A 104 -0.40 4.66 12.96
C LEU A 104 -1.32 5.55 12.11
N ILE A 105 -0.72 6.48 11.38
CA ILE A 105 -1.42 7.45 10.53
C ILE A 105 -1.20 7.05 9.08
N SER A 106 -2.25 7.09 8.26
CA SER A 106 -2.11 6.91 6.81
C SER A 106 -1.43 8.14 6.21
N ILE A 107 -0.35 7.96 5.43
CA ILE A 107 0.29 9.05 4.65
C ILE A 107 -0.40 9.27 3.31
N LEU A 108 -1.38 8.43 2.97
CA LEU A 108 -2.18 8.65 1.79
C LEU A 108 -3.03 9.91 2.00
N PRO A 109 -3.18 10.77 0.97
CA PRO A 109 -4.02 11.97 1.05
C PRO A 109 -5.46 11.52 1.16
N VAL A 110 -5.89 11.25 2.38
CA VAL A 110 -7.29 11.04 2.73
C VAL A 110 -7.84 12.43 2.98
N ASP A 111 -8.67 12.92 2.07
CA ASP A 111 -9.43 14.14 2.31
C ASP A 111 -10.23 13.95 3.62
N PRO A 112 -9.99 14.78 4.67
CA PRO A 112 -10.73 14.73 5.93
C PRO A 112 -12.24 14.96 5.75
N LEU A 113 -12.68 15.42 4.57
CA LEU A 113 -14.08 15.66 4.24
C LEU A 113 -14.89 14.38 4.03
N ASP A 114 -14.26 13.20 3.92
CA ASP A 114 -14.98 11.94 3.74
C ASP A 114 -15.39 11.29 5.08
N GLY A 115 -15.95 12.10 5.99
CA GLY A 115 -16.52 11.67 7.28
C GLY A 115 -17.71 10.70 7.17
N ASN A 116 -18.07 10.29 5.95
CA ASN A 116 -19.13 9.35 5.62
C ASN A 116 -18.60 7.98 5.12
N SER A 117 -17.28 7.77 5.09
CA SER A 117 -16.70 6.46 4.79
C SER A 117 -16.88 5.52 5.99
N SER A 118 -17.47 4.33 5.78
CA SER A 118 -17.45 3.26 6.80
C SER A 118 -16.16 2.43 6.76
N LEU A 119 -15.22 2.79 5.86
CA LEU A 119 -13.88 2.21 5.84
C LEU A 119 -13.05 2.80 6.96
N ASP A 120 -12.47 1.92 7.77
CA ASP A 120 -11.39 2.27 8.67
C ASP A 120 -10.16 2.75 7.88
N HIS A 121 -9.22 3.44 8.55
CA HIS A 121 -8.04 4.02 7.91
C HIS A 121 -7.20 2.99 7.13
N PHE A 122 -7.17 1.74 7.58
CA PHE A 122 -6.41 0.66 6.93
C PHE A 122 -7.09 0.18 5.65
N ALA A 123 -8.41 -0.05 5.69
CA ALA A 123 -9.22 -0.40 4.53
C ALA A 123 -9.18 0.71 3.48
N LEU A 124 -9.18 1.97 3.93
CA LEU A 124 -9.01 3.12 3.05
C LEU A 124 -7.61 3.14 2.44
N GLY A 125 -6.57 2.85 3.21
CA GLY A 125 -5.20 2.72 2.70
C GLY A 125 -5.06 1.66 1.60
N VAL A 126 -5.62 0.46 1.84
CA VAL A 126 -5.67 -0.62 0.84
C VAL A 126 -6.49 -0.19 -0.38
N CYS A 127 -7.60 0.51 -0.18
CA CYS A 127 -8.43 1.04 -1.28
C CYS A 127 -7.63 1.99 -2.18
N TYR A 128 -6.91 2.95 -1.59
CA TYR A 128 -6.05 3.88 -2.32
C TYR A 128 -4.91 3.15 -3.06
N ALA A 129 -4.32 2.13 -2.44
CA ALA A 129 -3.30 1.30 -3.10
C ALA A 129 -3.88 0.56 -4.33
N VAL A 130 -5.08 -0.02 -4.21
CA VAL A 130 -5.80 -0.64 -5.33
C VAL A 130 -6.06 0.39 -6.45
N LEU A 131 -6.59 1.57 -6.12
CA LEU A 131 -6.91 2.62 -7.08
C LEU A 131 -5.65 3.11 -7.80
N SER A 132 -4.55 3.28 -7.06
CA SER A 132 -3.24 3.63 -7.60
C SER A 132 -2.73 2.58 -8.58
N VAL A 133 -2.83 1.29 -8.24
CA VAL A 133 -2.43 0.19 -9.11
C VAL A 133 -3.24 0.17 -10.41
N ILE A 134 -4.56 0.37 -10.33
CA ILE A 134 -5.43 0.44 -11.51
C ILE A 134 -5.02 1.61 -12.42
N PHE A 135 -4.81 2.80 -11.83
CA PHE A 135 -4.44 3.99 -12.59
C PHE A 135 -3.04 3.88 -13.20
N MET A 136 -2.07 3.38 -12.44
CA MET A 136 -0.70 3.14 -12.92
C MET A 136 -0.69 2.15 -14.09
N ALA A 137 -1.51 1.10 -14.04
CA ALA A 137 -1.55 0.09 -15.09
C ALA A 137 -2.27 0.56 -16.36
N ASN A 138 -3.40 1.26 -16.20
CA ASN A 138 -4.26 1.68 -17.31
C ASN A 138 -4.80 3.10 -17.09
N PRO A 139 -4.00 4.15 -17.36
CA PRO A 139 -4.37 5.54 -17.07
C PRO A 139 -5.65 6.02 -17.77
N GLU A 140 -5.88 5.59 -19.02
CA GLU A 140 -7.04 6.06 -19.79
C GLU A 140 -8.34 5.35 -19.39
N SER A 141 -8.31 4.01 -19.34
CA SER A 141 -9.52 3.23 -19.11
C SER A 141 -9.86 3.01 -17.63
N LEU A 142 -8.92 3.33 -16.72
CA LEU A 142 -9.03 3.11 -15.28
C LEU A 142 -9.61 1.73 -14.91
N ARG A 143 -9.20 0.71 -15.67
CA ARG A 143 -9.71 -0.66 -15.59
C ARG A 143 -8.59 -1.65 -15.39
N LEU A 144 -8.82 -2.68 -14.58
CA LEU A 144 -7.86 -3.76 -14.41
C LEU A 144 -8.57 -5.05 -13.97
N SER A 145 -8.06 -6.20 -14.43
CA SER A 145 -8.60 -7.50 -14.02
C SER A 145 -8.27 -7.82 -12.56
N GLU A 146 -9.14 -8.57 -11.88
CA GLU A 146 -8.94 -9.01 -10.50
C GLU A 146 -7.57 -9.66 -10.30
N THR A 147 -7.20 -10.56 -11.23
CA THR A 147 -5.94 -11.29 -11.16
C THR A 147 -4.72 -10.39 -11.32
N ALA A 148 -4.80 -9.34 -12.14
CA ALA A 148 -3.72 -8.37 -12.28
C ALA A 148 -3.61 -7.47 -11.04
N ILE A 149 -4.74 -7.05 -10.45
CA ILE A 149 -4.76 -6.30 -9.18
C ILE A 149 -4.07 -7.10 -8.08
N CYS A 150 -4.49 -8.35 -7.86
CA CYS A 150 -3.88 -9.20 -6.83
C CYS A 150 -2.37 -9.40 -7.05
N LYS A 151 -1.96 -9.65 -8.30
CA LYS A 151 -0.53 -9.83 -8.64
C LYS A 151 0.29 -8.58 -8.35
N LEU A 152 -0.21 -7.41 -8.73
CA LEU A 152 0.50 -6.16 -8.52
C LEU A 152 0.57 -5.82 -7.02
N LEU A 153 -0.51 -6.00 -6.26
CA LEU A 153 -0.50 -5.81 -4.81
C LEU A 153 0.41 -6.79 -4.08
N ALA A 154 0.47 -8.06 -4.53
CA ALA A 154 1.43 -9.02 -4.01
C ALA A 154 2.88 -8.60 -4.31
N ALA A 155 3.13 -8.04 -5.50
CA ALA A 155 4.42 -7.47 -5.86
C ALA A 155 4.81 -6.30 -4.92
N LEU A 156 3.83 -5.50 -4.50
CA LEU A 156 4.02 -4.42 -3.52
C LEU A 156 4.16 -4.90 -2.08
N GLY A 157 4.01 -6.21 -1.81
CA GLY A 157 4.05 -6.75 -0.44
C GLY A 157 2.80 -6.43 0.38
N LEU A 158 1.70 -6.08 -0.28
CA LEU A 158 0.40 -5.79 0.35
C LEU A 158 -0.53 -7.01 0.38
N CYS A 159 -0.24 -8.00 -0.46
CA CYS A 159 -0.90 -9.29 -0.48
C CYS A 159 0.11 -10.41 -0.43
N ASP A 160 -0.31 -11.55 0.11
CA ASP A 160 0.45 -12.77 -0.04
C ASP A 160 0.46 -13.21 -1.52
N SER A 161 1.59 -13.75 -1.98
CA SER A 161 1.74 -14.28 -3.33
C SER A 161 1.07 -15.64 -3.50
N GLU A 162 0.88 -16.38 -2.41
CA GLU A 162 0.30 -17.73 -2.39
C GLU A 162 -1.17 -17.72 -1.95
N SER A 163 -1.54 -16.83 -1.02
CA SER A 163 -2.92 -16.58 -0.62
C SER A 163 -3.38 -15.19 -1.07
N THR A 164 -4.62 -15.03 -1.54
CA THR A 164 -5.15 -13.69 -1.93
C THR A 164 -5.43 -12.77 -0.74
N ASN A 165 -4.86 -13.09 0.43
CA ASN A 165 -5.05 -12.34 1.66
C ASN A 165 -4.29 -11.02 1.61
N CYS A 166 -4.96 -9.96 2.03
CA CYS A 166 -4.36 -8.67 2.28
C CYS A 166 -3.59 -8.73 3.61
N LEU A 167 -2.27 -8.55 3.52
CA LEU A 167 -1.37 -8.60 4.68
C LEU A 167 -1.67 -7.47 5.69
N LEU A 168 -2.39 -6.43 5.25
CA LEU A 168 -2.74 -5.30 6.11
C LEU A 168 -3.97 -5.52 6.96
N MET A 169 -4.80 -6.50 6.63
CA MET A 169 -6.09 -6.64 7.29
C MET A 169 -6.42 -8.08 7.66
N ASP A 170 -5.55 -9.03 7.31
CA ASP A 170 -5.78 -10.48 7.39
C ASP A 170 -7.16 -10.89 6.80
N ILE A 171 -7.53 -10.21 5.71
CA ILE A 171 -8.79 -10.42 4.99
C ILE A 171 -8.48 -10.72 3.52
N ASP A 172 -9.22 -11.65 2.93
CA ASP A 172 -9.12 -11.94 1.50
C ASP A 172 -9.42 -10.68 0.65
N LEU A 173 -8.45 -10.31 -0.19
CA LEU A 173 -8.51 -9.12 -1.03
C LEU A 173 -9.74 -9.15 -1.96
N LYS A 174 -10.12 -10.32 -2.47
CA LYS A 174 -11.30 -10.43 -3.35
C LYS A 174 -12.58 -10.05 -2.63
N THR A 175 -12.67 -10.35 -1.35
CA THR A 175 -13.79 -9.96 -0.48
C THR A 175 -13.82 -8.44 -0.26
N LEU A 176 -12.65 -7.79 -0.13
CA LEU A 176 -12.55 -6.33 -0.05
C LEU A 176 -12.95 -5.66 -1.37
N LEU A 177 -12.40 -6.14 -2.50
CA LEU A 177 -12.66 -5.61 -3.83
C LEU A 177 -14.14 -5.73 -4.20
N SER A 178 -14.70 -6.94 -4.14
CA SER A 178 -16.09 -7.20 -4.56
C SER A 178 -17.14 -6.75 -3.56
N GLY A 179 -16.75 -6.54 -2.30
CA GLY A 179 -17.64 -6.17 -1.19
C GLY A 179 -17.52 -4.70 -0.83
N ARG A 180 -16.64 -4.39 0.14
CA ARG A 180 -16.56 -3.08 0.78
C ARG A 180 -16.28 -1.95 -0.21
N PHE A 181 -15.31 -2.12 -1.12
CA PHE A 181 -14.89 -1.06 -2.03
C PHE A 181 -15.92 -0.77 -3.13
N VAL A 182 -16.62 -1.80 -3.63
CA VAL A 182 -17.74 -1.61 -4.56
C VAL A 182 -18.93 -0.96 -3.86
N ARG A 183 -19.28 -1.41 -2.65
CA ARG A 183 -20.42 -0.87 -1.88
C ARG A 183 -20.25 0.61 -1.54
N GLU A 184 -19.03 1.02 -1.19
CA GLU A 184 -18.67 2.41 -0.87
C GLU A 184 -18.50 3.29 -2.11
N GLY A 185 -18.62 2.74 -3.32
CA GLY A 185 -18.50 3.46 -4.58
C GLY A 185 -17.07 3.81 -4.99
N TRP A 186 -16.06 3.24 -4.33
CA TRP A 186 -14.66 3.37 -4.72
C TRP A 186 -14.35 2.58 -5.98
N LEU A 187 -14.96 1.40 -6.14
CA LEU A 187 -14.80 0.55 -7.31
C LEU A 187 -16.13 0.27 -8.01
N ARG A 188 -16.08 0.03 -9.31
CA ARG A 188 -17.12 -0.69 -10.05
C ARG A 188 -16.58 -2.04 -10.48
N ARG A 189 -17.45 -3.05 -10.53
CA ARG A 189 -17.09 -4.43 -10.89
C ARG A 189 -17.95 -4.88 -12.05
N GLU A 190 -17.31 -5.42 -13.09
CA GLU A 190 -17.99 -6.00 -14.25
C GLU A 190 -17.45 -7.41 -14.52
N ALA A 191 -18.32 -8.31 -14.98
CA ALA A 191 -17.92 -9.65 -15.38
C ALA A 191 -17.36 -9.62 -16.81
N ILE A 192 -16.25 -10.34 -17.03
CA ILE A 192 -15.67 -10.48 -18.37
C ILE A 192 -16.57 -11.38 -19.21
N THR A 193 -17.03 -10.87 -20.35
CA THR A 193 -17.87 -11.64 -21.27
C THR A 193 -17.13 -12.89 -21.75
N ASN A 194 -17.81 -14.05 -21.72
CA ASN A 194 -17.29 -15.35 -22.18
C ASN A 194 -16.07 -15.90 -21.42
N SER A 195 -15.77 -15.42 -20.20
CA SER A 195 -14.74 -16.06 -19.37
C SER A 195 -15.25 -17.35 -18.71
N ASN A 196 -14.48 -18.43 -18.79
CA ASN A 196 -14.73 -19.68 -18.04
C ASN A 196 -13.45 -20.15 -17.34
N PRO A 197 -13.36 -20.11 -16.00
CA PRO A 197 -14.38 -19.63 -15.05
C PRO A 197 -14.65 -18.12 -15.15
N VAL A 198 -15.75 -17.66 -14.54
CA VAL A 198 -16.15 -16.24 -14.57
C VAL A 198 -15.05 -15.37 -13.95
N ALA A 199 -14.50 -14.47 -14.74
CA ALA A 199 -13.50 -13.50 -14.35
C ALA A 199 -14.13 -12.11 -14.24
N TYR A 200 -13.51 -11.24 -13.44
CA TYR A 200 -14.01 -9.89 -13.18
C TYR A 200 -12.94 -8.83 -13.47
N GLU A 201 -13.41 -7.68 -13.95
CA GLU A 201 -12.64 -6.45 -14.05
C GLU A 201 -13.19 -5.42 -13.08
N TYR A 202 -12.28 -4.60 -12.55
CA TYR A 202 -12.59 -3.51 -11.66
C TYR A 202 -12.20 -2.19 -12.30
N PHE A 203 -13.04 -1.18 -12.04
CA PHE A 203 -12.88 0.18 -12.52
C PHE A 203 -12.91 1.15 -11.35
N TRP A 204 -12.35 2.34 -11.54
CA TRP A 204 -12.64 3.45 -10.63
C TRP A 204 -14.15 3.71 -10.58
N GLY A 205 -14.66 3.82 -9.36
CA GLY A 205 -16.04 4.20 -9.08
C GLY A 205 -16.21 5.72 -9.04
N ALA A 206 -17.47 6.15 -8.99
CA ALA A 206 -17.80 7.58 -8.98
C ALA A 206 -17.20 8.32 -7.78
N ARG A 207 -17.08 7.65 -6.63
CA ARG A 207 -16.44 8.24 -5.44
C ARG A 207 -14.95 8.46 -5.66
N ALA A 208 -14.24 7.46 -6.18
CA ALA A 208 -12.81 7.57 -6.46
C ALA A 208 -12.51 8.73 -7.43
N ASN A 209 -13.29 8.85 -8.51
CA ASN A 209 -13.11 9.93 -9.50
C ASN A 209 -13.30 11.33 -8.92
N ARG A 210 -14.09 11.49 -7.86
CA ARG A 210 -14.34 12.78 -7.20
C ARG A 210 -13.36 13.05 -6.06
N ALA A 211 -13.06 12.02 -5.27
CA ALA A 211 -12.30 12.16 -4.04
C ALA A 211 -10.79 12.16 -4.24
N ILE A 212 -10.30 11.67 -5.38
CA ILE A 212 -8.87 11.48 -5.62
C ILE A 212 -8.38 12.44 -6.68
N ASP A 213 -7.41 13.27 -6.30
CA ASP A 213 -6.56 13.98 -7.24
C ASP A 213 -5.53 13.01 -7.84
N LYS A 214 -5.66 12.73 -9.14
CA LYS A 214 -4.79 11.80 -9.87
C LYS A 214 -3.35 12.31 -9.95
N HIS A 215 -3.13 13.62 -9.99
CA HIS A 215 -1.79 14.21 -10.03
C HIS A 215 -1.11 14.10 -8.66
N GLU A 216 -1.84 14.36 -7.58
CA GLU A 216 -1.36 14.16 -6.21
C GLU A 216 -1.04 12.68 -5.95
N MET A 217 -1.91 11.76 -6.39
CA MET A 217 -1.65 10.33 -6.35
C MET A 217 -0.35 9.95 -7.08
N LEU A 218 -0.07 10.49 -8.27
CA LEU A 218 1.20 10.25 -8.97
C LEU A 218 2.39 10.82 -8.23
N THR A 219 2.24 12.00 -7.62
CA THR A 219 3.29 12.62 -6.81
C THR A 219 3.63 11.74 -5.61
N PHE A 220 2.60 11.26 -4.90
CA PHE A 220 2.74 10.34 -3.78
C PHE A 220 3.43 9.04 -4.21
N VAL A 221 2.89 8.37 -5.22
CA VAL A 221 3.45 7.15 -5.83
C VAL A 221 4.93 7.36 -6.17
N SER A 222 5.26 8.48 -6.79
CA SER A 222 6.64 8.80 -7.19
C SER A 222 7.56 8.97 -6.00
N SER A 223 7.08 9.58 -4.91
CA SER A 223 7.85 9.71 -3.67
C SER A 223 8.16 8.35 -3.05
N VAL A 224 7.16 7.46 -2.97
CA VAL A 224 7.31 6.08 -2.48
C VAL A 224 8.31 5.28 -3.31
N TYR A 225 8.35 5.51 -4.63
CA TYR A 225 9.32 4.86 -5.51
C TYR A 225 10.67 5.60 -5.62
N GLY A 226 10.87 6.69 -4.89
CA GLY A 226 12.09 7.51 -4.94
C GLY A 226 12.38 8.10 -6.32
N LEU A 227 11.33 8.46 -7.07
CA LEU A 227 11.44 9.13 -8.36
C LEU A 227 11.59 10.64 -8.14
N ARG A 228 12.76 11.18 -8.46
CA ARG A 228 13.09 12.61 -8.27
C ARG A 228 12.20 13.56 -9.06
N GLU A 229 11.65 13.09 -10.16
CA GLU A 229 10.81 13.88 -11.08
C GLU A 229 9.35 13.97 -10.61
N GLY A 230 8.97 13.28 -9.52
CA GLY A 230 7.59 13.30 -9.02
C GLY A 230 6.60 12.81 -10.08
N ALA A 231 5.43 13.45 -10.16
CA ALA A 231 4.41 13.13 -11.16
C ALA A 231 4.90 13.29 -12.62
N LEU A 232 5.93 14.12 -12.88
CA LEU A 232 6.49 14.32 -14.22
C LEU A 232 7.20 13.07 -14.76
N ALA A 233 7.53 12.11 -13.90
CA ALA A 233 8.04 10.80 -14.33
C ALA A 233 7.02 9.98 -15.15
N TRP A 234 5.76 10.42 -15.22
CA TRP A 234 4.62 9.70 -15.80
C TRP A 234 3.93 10.49 -16.92
N PRO A 235 4.60 10.78 -18.05
CA PRO A 235 4.05 11.65 -19.09
C PRO A 235 2.75 11.11 -19.73
N GLU A 236 2.61 9.79 -19.86
CA GLU A 236 1.36 9.16 -20.36
C GLU A 236 0.19 9.41 -19.41
N HIS A 237 0.44 9.31 -18.09
CA HIS A 237 -0.58 9.55 -17.07
C HIS A 237 -0.95 11.02 -16.97
N ILE A 238 0.02 11.94 -17.01
CA ILE A 238 -0.25 13.38 -17.06
C ILE A 238 -1.13 13.72 -18.27
N THR A 239 -0.83 13.16 -19.45
CA THR A 239 -1.65 13.36 -20.65
C THR A 239 -3.09 12.87 -20.45
N SER A 240 -3.28 11.72 -19.80
CA SER A 240 -4.63 11.22 -19.48
C SER A 240 -5.39 12.14 -18.50
N ILE A 241 -4.71 12.70 -17.49
CA ILE A 241 -5.32 13.61 -16.51
C ILE A 241 -5.81 14.88 -17.22
N THR A 242 -4.95 15.52 -18.02
CA THR A 242 -5.31 16.73 -18.76
C THR A 242 -6.46 16.48 -19.75
N ARG A 243 -6.56 15.28 -20.32
CA ARG A 243 -7.65 14.93 -21.23
C ARG A 243 -8.99 14.80 -20.51
N ASP A 244 -9.00 14.22 -19.32
CA ASP A 244 -10.20 14.11 -18.48
C ASP A 244 -10.69 15.49 -18.01
N GLU A 245 -9.77 16.41 -17.67
CA GLU A 245 -10.10 17.78 -17.26
C GLU A 245 -10.73 18.60 -18.40
N VAL A 246 -10.24 18.45 -19.63
CA VAL A 246 -10.79 19.14 -20.81
C VAL A 246 -12.18 18.62 -21.21
N GLN A 247 -12.59 17.44 -20.73
CA GLN A 247 -13.90 16.84 -21.01
C GLN A 247 -14.98 17.19 -19.99
N LEU A 248 -14.66 17.90 -18.89
CA LEU A 248 -15.63 18.45 -17.95
C LEU A 248 -15.98 19.89 -18.41
N PRO A 249 -17.11 20.12 -19.11
CA PRO A 249 -17.55 21.49 -19.37
C PRO A 249 -17.92 22.17 -18.05
N ASP A 250 -17.52 23.43 -17.90
CA ASP A 250 -17.96 24.33 -16.83
C ASP A 250 -19.48 24.23 -16.66
N ASN A 251 -19.93 23.77 -15.50
CA ASN A 251 -21.33 23.81 -15.11
C ASN A 251 -21.47 24.25 -13.66
#